data_AF-A0A536PG86-F1
#
_entry.id   AF-A0A536PG86-F1
#
_cell.length_a   1.000
_cell.length_b   1.000
_cell.length_c   1.000
_cell.angle_alpha   90.00
_cell.angle_beta   90.00
_cell.angle_gamma   90.00
#
_symmetry.space_group_name_H-M   'P 1'
#
loop_
_entity.id
_entity.type
_entity.pdbx_description
1 polymer ?
#
loop_
_entity_poly.entity_id
_entity_poly.type
_entity_poly.pdbx_seq_one_letter_code
_entity_poly.pdbx_strand_id
1 'polypeptide(L)'
;MRILAIETSCDETGVAVVEDGRRIRANVVASQLVHQDTGGIVPEVAAREHLRAIDALTEQALRDAGRGLKEIDAVAATVGP
;
A
#
# COMPACT_ATOMS: atom_id res chain seq x y z
N MET A 1 2.11 -5.88 18.57
CA MET A 1 2.29 -4.67 17.76
C MET A 1 1.79 -4.93 16.35
N ARG A 2 0.86 -4.11 15.87
CA ARG A 2 0.26 -4.15 14.54
C ARG A 2 0.69 -2.93 13.76
N ILE A 3 1.36 -3.16 12.65
CA ILE A 3 1.86 -2.11 11.78
C ILE A 3 1.00 -2.09 10.51
N LEU A 4 0.44 -0.93 10.19
CA LEU A 4 -0.08 -0.64 8.86
C LEU A 4 1.09 -0.12 8.01
N ALA A 5 1.50 -0.89 7.00
CA ALA A 5 2.63 -0.58 6.13
C ALA A 5 2.15 -0.15 4.75
N ILE A 6 2.73 0.93 4.21
CA ILE A 6 2.40 1.52 2.91
C ILE A 6 3.66 1.53 2.02
N GLU A 7 3.51 1.04 0.80
CA GLU A 7 4.56 0.98 -0.22
C GLU A 7 4.06 1.71 -1.48
N THR A 8 4.79 2.77 -1.89
CA THR A 8 4.47 3.63 -3.06
C THR A 8 5.74 4.17 -3.72
N SER A 9 6.82 3.38 -3.77
CA SER A 9 8.11 3.85 -4.28
C SER A 9 8.20 3.94 -5.80
N CYS A 10 7.38 3.17 -6.53
CA CYS A 10 7.52 2.99 -7.98
C CYS A 10 6.17 3.05 -8.70
N ASP A 11 5.66 1.93 -9.20
CA ASP A 11 4.41 1.80 -9.97
C ASP A 11 3.38 0.87 -9.30
N GLU A 12 3.63 0.54 -8.03
CA GLU A 12 2.81 -0.34 -7.21
C GLU A 12 2.35 0.41 -5.97
N THR A 13 1.06 0.34 -5.67
CA THR A 13 0.53 0.77 -4.38
C THR A 13 0.30 -0.48 -3.54
N GLY A 14 1.11 -0.66 -2.50
CA GLY A 14 1.01 -1.77 -1.56
C GLY A 14 0.52 -1.29 -0.20
N VAL A 15 -0.43 -2.01 0.40
CA VAL A 15 -0.81 -1.81 1.80
C VAL A 15 -0.88 -3.15 2.52
N ALA A 16 -0.26 -3.23 3.69
CA ALA A 16 -0.22 -4.45 4.48
C ALA A 16 -0.49 -4.17 5.97
N VAL A 17 -1.05 -5.16 6.65
CA VAL A 17 -1.13 -5.18 8.12
C VAL A 17 -0.27 -6.33 8.62
N VAL A 18 0.77 -6.01 9.38
CA VAL A 18 1.71 -7.00 9.94
C VAL A 18 1.62 -7.00 11.46
N GLU A 19 1.45 -8.17 12.05
CA GLU A 19 1.45 -8.37 13.50
C GLU A 19 2.77 -8.99 13.97
N ASP A 20 3.40 -8.32 14.94
CA ASP A 20 4.64 -8.72 15.62
C ASP A 20 5.80 -9.05 14.67
N GLY A 21 5.84 -8.37 13.51
CA GLY A 21 6.88 -8.52 12.49
C GLY A 21 6.95 -9.90 11.82
N ARG A 22 6.00 -10.79 12.10
CA ARG A 22 6.06 -12.20 11.66
C ARG A 22 4.79 -12.69 10.99
N ARG A 23 3.64 -12.09 11.31
CA ARG A 23 2.34 -12.53 10.81
C ARG A 23 1.77 -11.48 9.88
N ILE A 24 1.61 -11.83 8.61
CA ILE A 24 0.89 -11.00 7.64
C ILE A 24 -0.60 -11.23 7.87
N ARG A 25 -1.32 -10.18 8.25
CA ARG A 25 -2.79 -10.20 8.45
C ARG A 25 -3.53 -9.81 7.18
N ALA A 26 -2.96 -8.88 6.43
CA ALA A 26 -3.40 -8.51 5.09
C ALA A 26 -2.21 -8.05 4.26
N ASN A 27 -2.30 -8.24 2.95
CA ASN A 27 -1.35 -7.74 1.97
C ASN A 27 -2.10 -7.51 0.66
N VAL A 28 -2.32 -6.26 0.29
CA VAL A 28 -3.07 -5.87 -0.92
C VAL A 28 -2.19 -4.99 -1.79
N VAL A 29 -2.24 -5.22 -3.10
CA VAL A 29 -1.39 -4.56 -4.08
C VAL A 29 -2.23 -4.13 -5.28
N ALA A 30 -2.01 -2.91 -5.74
CA ALA A 30 -2.52 -2.40 -7.01
C ALA A 30 -1.34 -2.02 -7.90
N SER A 31 -1.19 -2.72 -9.03
CA SER A 31 -0.15 -2.49 -10.03
C SER A 31 -0.66 -1.58 -11.15
N GLN A 32 0.17 -0.63 -11.58
CA GLN A 32 -0.21 0.37 -12.58
C GLN A 32 0.07 -0.11 -14.01
N LEU A 33 -0.95 -0.66 -14.67
CA LEU A 33 -0.82 -1.12 -16.06
C LEU A 33 -0.71 0.01 -17.10
N VAL A 34 -1.00 1.26 -16.70
CA VAL A 34 -0.99 2.44 -17.58
C VAL A 34 0.37 2.74 -18.22
N HIS A 35 1.47 2.25 -17.63
CA HIS A 35 2.82 2.46 -18.15
C HIS A 35 3.22 1.47 -19.27
N GLN A 36 2.37 0.48 -19.56
CA GLN A 36 2.65 -0.50 -20.61
C GLN A 36 2.70 0.15 -22.00
N ASP A 37 1.84 1.14 -22.24
CA ASP A 37 1.76 1.84 -23.52
C ASP A 37 2.90 2.85 -23.72
N THR A 38 3.52 3.31 -22.63
CA THR A 38 4.60 4.32 -22.65
C THR A 38 5.99 3.72 -22.73
N GLY A 39 6.13 2.39 -22.59
CA GLY A 39 7.42 1.69 -22.64
C GLY A 39 8.33 1.97 -21.44
N GLY A 40 7.77 2.53 -20.36
CA GLY A 40 8.49 2.92 -19.16
C GLY A 40 7.61 3.70 -18.19
N ILE A 41 8.01 3.75 -16.92
CA ILE A 41 7.24 4.40 -15.85
C ILE A 41 7.28 5.91 -16.04
N VAL A 42 6.10 6.52 -16.11
CA VAL A 42 5.95 7.98 -16.14
C VAL A 42 5.72 8.48 -14.70
N PRO A 43 6.69 9.17 -14.07
CA PRO A 43 6.63 9.46 -12.62
C PRO A 43 5.38 10.23 -12.17
N GLU A 44 4.96 11.23 -12.93
CA GLU A 44 3.75 12.02 -12.63
C GLU A 44 2.48 11.17 -12.70
N VAL A 45 2.41 10.22 -13.66
CA VAL A 45 1.27 9.31 -13.76
C VAL A 45 1.27 8.35 -12.59
N ALA A 46 2.44 7.82 -12.21
CA ALA A 46 2.56 6.91 -11.08
C ALA A 46 2.12 7.56 -9.76
N ALA A 47 2.57 8.79 -9.50
CA ALA A 47 2.15 9.56 -8.33
C ALA A 47 0.62 9.73 -8.26
N ARG A 48 -0.05 10.02 -9.39
CA ARG A 48 -1.51 10.17 -9.43
C ARG A 48 -2.23 8.85 -9.19
N GLU A 49 -1.73 7.75 -9.73
CA GLU A 49 -2.32 6.43 -9.51
C GLU A 49 -2.19 5.99 -8.05
N HIS A 50 -1.08 6.28 -7.36
CA HIS A 50 -0.97 6.06 -5.91
C HIS A 50 -2.04 6.82 -5.12
N LEU A 51 -2.24 8.11 -5.42
CA LEU A 51 -3.27 8.93 -4.75
C LEU A 51 -4.69 8.40 -4.97
N ARG A 52 -4.96 7.79 -6.13
CA ARG A 52 -6.27 7.19 -6.45
C ARG A 52 -6.51 5.88 -5.71
N ALA A 53 -5.45 5.12 -5.44
CA ALA A 53 -5.52 3.76 -4.91
C ALA A 53 -5.44 3.70 -3.38
N ILE A 54 -4.66 4.59 -2.76
CA ILE A 54 -4.18 4.43 -1.37
C ILE A 54 -5.31 4.31 -0.33
N ASP A 55 -6.37 5.10 -0.44
CA ASP A 55 -7.49 5.05 0.51
C ASP A 55 -8.24 3.72 0.41
N ALA A 56 -8.60 3.31 -0.81
CA ALA A 56 -9.32 2.06 -1.04
C ALA A 56 -8.52 0.82 -0.61
N LEU A 57 -7.21 0.81 -0.89
CA LEU A 57 -6.32 -0.27 -0.46
C LEU A 57 -6.14 -0.29 1.06
N THR A 58 -6.06 0.88 1.70
CA THR A 58 -5.96 0.96 3.17
C THR A 58 -7.20 0.39 3.83
N GLU A 59 -8.38 0.76 3.35
CA GLU A 59 -9.62 0.18 3.86
C GLU A 59 -9.70 -1.32 3.60
N GLN A 60 -9.28 -1.78 2.42
CA GLN A 60 -9.26 -3.21 2.11
C GLN A 60 -8.31 -3.98 3.03
N ALA A 61 -7.09 -3.48 3.25
CA ALA A 61 -6.13 -4.10 4.15
C ALA A 61 -6.66 -4.22 5.59
N LEU A 62 -7.33 -3.18 6.09
CA LEU A 62 -7.95 -3.20 7.42
C LEU A 62 -9.10 -4.21 7.49
N ARG A 63 -9.96 -4.26 6.46
CA ARG A 63 -11.04 -5.25 6.36
C ARG A 63 -10.50 -6.67 6.31
N ASP A 64 -9.52 -6.94 5.45
CA ASP A 64 -8.93 -8.27 5.26
C ASP A 64 -8.18 -8.74 6.53
N ALA A 65 -7.58 -7.80 7.27
CA ALA A 65 -6.96 -8.07 8.56
C ALA A 65 -7.98 -8.30 9.70
N GLY A 66 -9.26 -7.98 9.48
CA GLY A 66 -10.31 -8.02 10.50
C GLY A 66 -10.09 -6.99 11.62
N ARG A 67 -9.59 -5.79 11.28
CA ARG A 67 -9.19 -4.75 12.24
C ARG A 67 -9.74 -3.38 11.86
N GLY A 68 -10.04 -2.56 12.86
CA GLY A 68 -10.24 -1.13 12.68
C GLY A 68 -8.93 -0.34 12.78
N LEU A 69 -8.91 0.89 12.24
CA LEU A 69 -7.75 1.79 12.32
C LEU A 69 -7.28 2.05 13.76
N LYS A 70 -8.22 2.06 14.74
CA LYS A 70 -7.92 2.26 16.17
C LYS A 70 -7.14 1.10 16.81
N GLU A 71 -7.04 -0.05 16.14
CA GLU A 71 -6.31 -1.23 16.62
C GLU A 71 -4.88 -1.31 16.05
N ILE A 72 -4.49 -0.34 15.22
CA ILE A 72 -3.15 -0.22 14.65
C ILE A 72 -2.25 0.51 15.64
N ASP A 73 -1.09 -0.07 15.94
CA ASP A 73 -0.13 0.47 16.90
C ASP A 73 0.86 1.45 16.25
N ALA A 74 1.14 1.27 14.95
CA ALA A 74 2.06 2.12 14.19
C ALA A 74 1.71 2.15 12.70
N VAL A 75 2.10 3.22 12.03
CA VAL A 75 2.06 3.35 10.57
C VAL A 75 3.51 3.42 10.06
N ALA A 76 3.82 2.60 9.06
CA ALA A 76 5.08 2.62 8.35
C ALA A 76 4.82 2.96 6.89
N ALA A 77 5.70 3.77 6.30
CA ALA A 77 5.65 4.11 4.89
C ALA A 77 7.06 4.09 4.32
N THR A 78 7.19 3.69 3.06
CA THR A 78 8.44 3.77 2.33
C THR A 78 8.79 5.23 2.07
N VAL A 79 10.01 5.61 2.44
CA VAL A 79 10.52 7.00 2.33
C VAL A 79 11.49 7.15 1.16
N GLY A 80 12.04 6.06 0.65
CA GLY A 80 13.15 6.06 -0.29
C GLY A 80 13.55 4.66 -0.73
N PRO A 81 14.53 4.54 -1.63
CA PRO A 81 15.86 5.14 -1.51
C PRO A 81 15.91 6.67 -1.52
#